data_AF-A0A7C4KMI4-F1
#
_entry.id   AF-A0A7C4KMI4-F1
#
_cell.length_a   1.000
_cell.length_b   1.000
_cell.length_c   1.000
_cell.angle_alpha   90.00
_cell.angle_beta   90.00
_cell.angle_gamma   90.00
#
_symmetry.space_group_name_H-M   'P 1'
#
loop_
_entity.id
_entity.type
_entity.pdbx_description
1 polymer ?
#
loop_
_entity_poly.entity_id
_entity_poly.type
_entity_poly.pdbx_seq_one_letter_code
_entity_poly.pdbx_strand_id
1 'polypeptide(L)'
;MELNTKESWLADCPWESVVEINRELCAKPETPHRPGPGHDNTRQWWEKARNEKMTFREFLDLCRRCHGATPFAFFNGNTFARVMAKILEPVCRKLPSLEATILRNAAAHYVAGAIDSRELLDVARHVDGLLRQNNSNPKS
;
A
#
# COMPACT_ATOMS: atom_id res chain seq x y z
N MET A 1 -11.91 -7.91 -8.96
CA MET A 1 -10.98 -6.88 -8.50
C MET A 1 -10.01 -6.60 -9.62
N GLU A 2 -10.13 -5.42 -10.21
CA GLU A 2 -9.16 -4.84 -11.16
C GLU A 2 -8.51 -3.64 -10.47
N LEU A 3 -7.22 -3.43 -10.64
CA LEU A 3 -6.47 -2.35 -10.00
C LEU A 3 -6.99 -0.96 -10.40
N ASN A 4 -7.55 -0.83 -11.60
CA ASN A 4 -8.16 0.41 -12.08
C ASN A 4 -9.61 0.64 -11.60
N THR A 5 -10.26 -0.35 -10.97
CA THR A 5 -11.58 -0.16 -10.37
C THR A 5 -11.47 0.42 -8.96
N LYS A 6 -12.49 1.20 -8.55
CA LYS A 6 -12.53 1.76 -7.19
C LYS A 6 -12.96 0.69 -6.19
N GLU A 7 -12.07 0.42 -5.23
CA GLU A 7 -12.24 -0.58 -4.18
C GLU A 7 -12.04 0.04 -2.81
N SER A 8 -12.54 -0.61 -1.76
CA SER A 8 -12.35 -0.20 -0.36
C SER A 8 -11.01 -0.72 0.18
N TRP A 9 -9.88 -0.30 -0.41
CA TRP A 9 -8.52 -0.81 -0.11
C TRP A 9 -8.14 -0.77 1.38
N LEU A 10 -8.67 0.20 2.12
CA LEU A 10 -8.32 0.48 3.51
C LEU A 10 -9.33 -0.04 4.53
N ALA A 11 -10.40 -0.71 4.10
CA ALA A 11 -11.52 -1.09 4.97
C ALA A 11 -11.06 -1.78 6.27
N ASP A 12 -10.12 -2.72 6.14
CA ASP A 12 -9.58 -3.52 7.24
C ASP A 12 -8.23 -3.00 7.77
N CYS A 13 -7.90 -1.74 7.49
CA CYS A 13 -6.66 -1.09 7.92
C CYS A 13 -6.96 0.27 8.58
N PRO A 14 -7.52 0.29 9.80
CA PRO A 14 -7.62 1.53 10.59
C PRO A 14 -6.23 2.11 10.89
N TRP A 15 -6.17 3.40 11.24
CA TRP A 15 -4.92 4.09 11.56
C TRP A 15 -4.11 3.35 12.63
N GLU A 16 -4.78 2.76 13.63
CA GLU A 16 -4.14 1.98 14.69
C GLU A 16 -3.35 0.79 14.14
N SER A 17 -3.76 0.20 13.01
CA SER A 17 -2.96 -0.84 12.34
C SER A 17 -1.66 -0.29 11.78
N VAL A 18 -1.66 0.95 11.26
CA VAL A 18 -0.45 1.62 10.76
C VAL A 18 0.50 1.93 11.92
N VAL A 19 -0.05 2.39 13.05
CA VAL A 19 0.70 2.65 14.29
C VAL A 19 1.34 1.36 14.80
N GLU A 20 0.60 0.25 14.84
CA GLU A 20 1.12 -1.02 15.34
C GLU A 20 2.23 -1.57 14.45
N ILE A 21 2.08 -1.50 13.13
CA ILE A 21 3.15 -1.85 12.18
C ILE A 21 4.42 -1.03 12.45
N ASN A 22 4.29 0.28 12.71
CA ASN A 22 5.45 1.10 13.06
C ASN A 22 6.05 0.70 14.42
N ARG A 23 5.21 0.40 15.42
CA ARG A 23 5.64 -0.06 16.74
C ARG A 23 6.46 -1.36 16.64
N GLU A 24 6.01 -2.33 15.86
CA GLU A 24 6.74 -3.57 15.59
C GLU A 24 8.08 -3.31 14.89
N LEU A 25 8.13 -2.35 13.96
CA LEU A 25 9.36 -1.97 13.27
C LEU A 25 10.37 -1.31 14.23
N CYS A 26 9.88 -0.49 15.15
CA CYS A 26 10.67 0.18 16.18
C CYS A 26 11.18 -0.79 17.26
N ALA A 27 10.40 -1.83 17.61
CA ALA A 27 10.78 -2.81 18.62
C ALA A 27 12.03 -3.62 18.22
N LYS A 28 12.21 -3.94 16.94
CA LYS A 28 13.33 -4.76 16.45
C LYS A 28 14.73 -4.16 16.73
N PRO A 29 14.99 -2.89 16.41
CA PRO A 29 16.24 -2.20 16.76
C PRO A 29 16.17 -1.46 18.10
N GLU A 30 15.20 -1.77 18.98
CA GLU A 30 14.99 -1.10 20.27
C GLU A 30 14.87 0.44 20.16
N THR A 31 14.39 0.93 19.03
CA THR A 31 14.18 2.36 18.81
C THR A 31 12.82 2.76 19.40
N PRO A 32 12.72 3.88 20.15
CA PRO A 32 11.46 4.28 20.75
C PRO A 32 10.43 4.68 19.68
N HIS A 33 9.28 4.01 19.68
CA HIS A 33 8.11 4.43 18.90
C HIS A 33 7.60 5.78 19.42
N ARG A 34 7.48 6.77 18.53
CA ARG A 34 6.97 8.10 18.85
C ARG A 34 6.36 8.77 17.61
N PRO A 35 5.32 9.61 17.78
CA PRO A 35 4.75 10.37 16.68
C PRO A 35 5.79 11.32 16.06
N GLY A 36 5.68 11.54 14.75
CA GLY A 36 6.41 12.55 14.01
C GLY A 36 5.57 13.80 13.75
N PRO A 37 6.13 14.83 13.08
CA PRO A 37 5.46 16.11 12.86
C PRO A 37 4.12 15.99 12.10
N GLY A 38 3.99 15.02 11.21
CA GLY A 38 2.76 14.81 10.44
C GLY A 38 1.78 13.81 11.03
N HIS A 39 1.94 13.36 12.28
CA HIS A 39 1.15 12.27 12.84
C HIS A 39 -0.36 12.52 12.75
N ASP A 40 -0.83 13.66 13.28
CA ASP A 40 -2.26 13.96 13.31
C ASP A 40 -2.85 14.21 11.93
N ASN A 41 -2.15 14.94 11.07
CA ASN A 41 -2.58 15.16 9.69
C ASN A 41 -2.71 13.84 8.93
N THR A 42 -1.73 12.96 9.09
CA THR A 42 -1.72 11.65 8.41
C THR A 42 -2.85 10.76 8.92
N ARG A 43 -3.08 10.72 10.24
CA ARG A 43 -4.22 10.02 10.84
C ARG A 43 -5.54 10.49 10.25
N GLN A 44 -5.76 11.80 10.16
CA GLN A 44 -6.99 12.35 9.60
C GLN A 44 -7.18 11.98 8.13
N TRP A 45 -6.14 12.09 7.31
CA TRP A 45 -6.21 11.69 5.91
C TRP A 45 -6.49 10.20 5.75
N TRP A 46 -5.83 9.37 6.56
CA TRP A 46 -5.99 7.92 6.54
C TRP A 46 -7.41 7.50 6.91
N GLU A 47 -7.93 7.98 8.04
CA GLU A 47 -9.29 7.65 8.50
C GLU A 47 -10.37 8.20 7.56
N LYS A 48 -10.16 9.37 6.96
CA LYS A 48 -11.06 9.86 5.91
C LYS A 48 -11.07 8.91 4.72
N ALA A 49 -9.88 8.61 4.19
CA ALA A 49 -9.73 7.75 3.01
C ALA A 49 -10.20 6.31 3.26
N ARG A 50 -10.16 5.84 4.51
CA ARG A 50 -10.65 4.52 4.91
C ARG A 50 -12.12 4.28 4.58
N ASN A 51 -12.92 5.34 4.58
CA ASN A 51 -14.34 5.29 4.27
C ASN A 51 -14.65 5.52 2.78
N GLU A 52 -13.62 5.69 1.94
CA GLU A 52 -13.76 5.99 0.52
C GLU A 52 -13.36 4.79 -0.35
N LYS A 53 -14.06 4.63 -1.48
CA LYS A 53 -13.58 3.74 -2.54
C LYS A 53 -12.57 4.49 -3.40
N MET A 54 -11.44 3.86 -3.67
CA MET A 54 -10.35 4.46 -4.44
C MET A 54 -9.74 3.44 -5.40
N THR A 55 -9.15 3.92 -6.49
CA THR A 55 -8.34 3.12 -7.40
C THR A 55 -7.04 2.72 -6.73
N PHE A 56 -6.35 1.71 -7.27
CA PHE A 56 -5.03 1.31 -6.77
C PHE A 56 -4.03 2.48 -6.78
N ARG A 57 -4.08 3.32 -7.81
CA ARG A 57 -3.22 4.52 -7.90
C ARG A 57 -3.52 5.53 -6.80
N GLU A 58 -4.80 5.86 -6.57
CA GLU A 58 -5.20 6.78 -5.49
C GLU A 58 -4.78 6.24 -4.11
N PHE A 59 -4.86 4.93 -3.90
CA PHE A 59 -4.33 4.28 -2.70
C PHE A 59 -2.81 4.47 -2.54
N LEU A 60 -2.03 4.26 -3.61
CA LEU A 60 -0.58 4.46 -3.54
C LEU A 60 -0.20 5.94 -3.41
N ASP A 61 -0.95 6.85 -4.02
CA ASP A 61 -0.78 8.30 -3.85
C ASP A 61 -1.01 8.71 -2.39
N LEU A 62 -2.03 8.14 -1.73
CA LEU A 62 -2.23 8.31 -0.29
C LEU A 62 -1.03 7.79 0.51
N CYS A 63 -0.57 6.56 0.26
CA CYS A 63 0.60 6.01 0.93
C CYS A 63 1.84 6.89 0.75
N ARG A 64 2.08 7.43 -0.46
CA ARG A 64 3.17 8.36 -0.76
C ARG A 64 3.04 9.67 0.01
N ARG A 65 1.83 10.25 0.05
CA ARG A 65 1.53 11.47 0.81
C ARG A 65 1.78 11.25 2.31
N CYS A 66 1.29 10.13 2.85
CA CYS A 66 1.47 9.77 4.25
C CYS A 66 2.95 9.54 4.58
N HIS A 67 3.70 8.85 3.71
CA HIS A 67 5.15 8.69 3.84
C HIS A 67 5.87 10.05 3.90
N GLY A 68 5.58 10.95 2.97
CA GLY A 68 6.19 12.29 2.91
C GLY A 68 5.82 13.20 4.08
N ALA A 69 4.67 12.99 4.73
CA ALA A 69 4.25 13.75 5.90
C ALA A 69 5.00 13.37 7.18
N THR A 70 5.76 12.27 7.20
CA THR A 70 6.55 11.81 8.36
C THR A 70 5.71 11.64 9.65
N PRO A 71 4.69 10.74 9.65
CA PRO A 71 3.80 10.52 10.79
C PRO A 71 4.47 9.89 12.02
N PHE A 72 5.64 9.27 11.85
CA PHE A 72 6.43 8.69 12.93
C PHE A 72 7.84 9.29 12.91
N ALA A 73 8.54 9.28 14.04
CA ALA A 73 9.92 9.76 14.04
C ALA A 73 10.90 8.83 13.30
N PHE A 74 10.55 7.55 13.16
CA PHE A 74 11.40 6.53 12.54
C PHE A 74 10.59 5.62 11.63
N PHE A 75 11.28 4.98 10.68
CA PHE A 75 10.76 3.91 9.85
C PHE A 75 9.51 4.24 9.01
N ASN A 76 9.25 5.52 8.66
CA ASN A 76 8.09 5.90 7.86
C ASN A 76 7.99 5.11 6.53
N GLY A 77 9.07 5.05 5.74
CA GLY A 77 9.08 4.29 4.49
C GLY A 77 8.82 2.79 4.71
N ASN A 78 9.47 2.18 5.71
CA ASN A 78 9.26 0.77 6.06
C ASN A 78 7.82 0.49 6.54
N THR A 79 7.21 1.45 7.22
CA THR A 79 5.84 1.35 7.72
C THR A 79 4.88 1.27 6.54
N PHE A 80 4.95 2.22 5.61
CA PHE A 80 4.05 2.22 4.44
C PHE A 80 4.34 1.07 3.47
N ALA A 81 5.60 0.60 3.36
CA ALA A 81 5.91 -0.62 2.62
C ALA A 81 5.20 -1.86 3.21
N ARG A 82 5.21 -2.03 4.54
CA ARG A 82 4.51 -3.15 5.22
C ARG A 82 2.98 -3.03 5.13
N VAL A 83 2.44 -1.83 5.34
CA VAL A 83 0.99 -1.55 5.20
C VAL A 83 0.52 -1.94 3.80
N MET A 84 1.23 -1.49 2.78
CA MET A 84 0.91 -1.78 1.39
C MET A 84 1.05 -3.28 1.07
N ALA A 85 2.10 -3.95 1.57
CA ALA A 85 2.25 -5.39 1.40
C ALA A 85 1.05 -6.16 2.00
N LYS A 86 0.58 -5.75 3.19
CA LYS A 86 -0.61 -6.34 3.84
C LYS A 86 -1.88 -6.13 3.01
N ILE A 87 -2.09 -4.91 2.50
CA ILE A 87 -3.27 -4.55 1.70
C ILE A 87 -3.26 -5.25 0.33
N LEU A 88 -2.08 -5.41 -0.28
CA LEU A 88 -1.93 -6.04 -1.59
C LEU A 88 -1.95 -7.56 -1.55
N GLU A 89 -1.79 -8.18 -0.37
CA GLU A 89 -1.73 -9.63 -0.20
C GLU A 89 -2.88 -10.39 -0.91
N PRO A 90 -4.16 -9.97 -0.82
CA PRO A 90 -5.26 -10.64 -1.54
C PRO A 90 -5.17 -10.52 -3.06
N VAL A 91 -4.56 -9.45 -3.58
CA VAL A 91 -4.27 -9.29 -5.02
C VAL A 91 -3.15 -10.26 -5.40
N CYS A 92 -2.04 -10.23 -4.65
CA CYS A 92 -0.84 -11.01 -4.92
C CYS A 92 -1.11 -12.51 -4.93
N ARG A 93 -2.01 -13.02 -4.08
CA ARG A 93 -2.39 -14.45 -4.06
C ARG A 93 -3.06 -14.94 -5.35
N LYS A 94 -3.58 -14.02 -6.16
CA LYS A 94 -4.22 -14.32 -7.45
C LYS A 94 -3.26 -14.19 -8.63
N LEU A 95 -1.99 -13.91 -8.38
CA LEU A 95 -0.96 -13.72 -9.40
C LEU A 95 0.09 -14.84 -9.31
N PRO A 96 0.80 -15.15 -10.40
CA PRO A 96 2.01 -15.94 -10.29
C PRO A 96 3.08 -15.18 -9.50
N SER A 97 4.03 -15.94 -8.93
CA SER A 97 4.97 -15.44 -7.91
C SER A 97 5.82 -14.26 -8.39
N LEU A 98 6.24 -14.29 -9.65
CA LEU A 98 7.06 -13.24 -10.25
C LEU A 98 6.28 -11.93 -10.34
N GLU A 99 5.04 -11.97 -10.81
CA GLU A 99 4.19 -10.81 -11.03
C GLU A 99 3.68 -10.22 -9.71
N ALA A 100 3.41 -11.08 -8.72
CA ALA A 100 3.18 -10.62 -7.35
C ALA A 100 4.38 -9.85 -6.79
N THR A 101 5.61 -10.29 -7.10
CA THR A 101 6.84 -9.62 -6.67
C THR A 101 7.05 -8.30 -7.42
N ILE A 102 6.82 -8.28 -8.73
CA ILE A 102 6.87 -7.06 -9.56
C ILE A 102 5.87 -6.03 -9.05
N LEU A 103 4.62 -6.43 -8.78
CA LEU A 103 3.59 -5.53 -8.24
C LEU A 103 4.01 -4.92 -6.90
N ARG A 104 4.49 -5.74 -5.96
CA ARG A 104 4.94 -5.26 -4.64
C ARG A 104 6.11 -4.27 -4.76
N ASN A 105 7.09 -4.59 -5.61
CA ASN A 105 8.27 -3.74 -5.80
C ASN A 105 7.91 -2.41 -6.48
N ALA A 106 7.10 -2.44 -7.54
CA ALA A 106 6.65 -1.24 -8.23
C ALA A 106 5.87 -0.32 -7.27
N ALA A 107 4.95 -0.88 -6.48
CA ALA A 107 4.19 -0.13 -5.50
C ALA A 107 5.09 0.50 -4.42
N ALA A 108 6.08 -0.24 -3.91
CA ALA A 108 7.05 0.27 -2.94
C ALA A 108 7.93 1.38 -3.52
N HIS A 109 8.47 1.18 -4.73
CA HIS A 109 9.27 2.18 -5.43
C HIS A 109 8.46 3.44 -5.73
N TYR A 110 7.17 3.31 -6.08
CA TYR A 110 6.31 4.46 -6.34
C TYR A 110 6.07 5.30 -5.07
N VAL A 111 5.76 4.64 -3.95
CA VAL A 111 5.57 5.31 -2.64
C VAL A 111 6.86 5.98 -2.15
N ALA A 112 8.02 5.37 -2.42
CA ALA A 112 9.33 5.95 -2.14
C ALA A 112 9.72 7.08 -3.12
N GLY A 113 9.00 7.25 -4.23
CA GLY A 113 9.31 8.23 -5.27
C GLY A 113 10.43 7.83 -6.23
N ALA A 114 10.81 6.56 -6.26
CA ALA A 114 11.84 6.01 -7.15
C ALA A 114 11.35 5.75 -8.57
N ILE A 115 10.04 5.54 -8.76
CA ILE A 115 9.42 5.41 -10.08
C ILE A 115 8.26 6.42 -10.22
N ASP A 116 7.94 6.75 -11.47
CA ASP A 116 6.86 7.67 -11.80
C ASP A 116 5.51 6.95 -11.99
N SER A 117 4.46 7.72 -12.28
CA SER A 117 3.12 7.19 -12.49
C SER A 117 2.97 6.37 -13.77
N ARG A 118 3.82 6.58 -14.77
CA ARG A 118 3.76 5.87 -16.05
C ARG A 118 4.25 4.44 -15.87
N GLU A 119 5.39 4.27 -15.20
CA GLU A 119 5.93 2.95 -14.89
C GLU A 119 4.97 2.14 -13.99
N LEU A 120 4.37 2.78 -12.98
CA LEU A 120 3.34 2.15 -12.16
C LEU A 120 2.13 1.70 -12.99
N LEU A 121 1.69 2.52 -13.94
CA LEU A 121 0.53 2.23 -14.79
C LEU A 121 0.79 1.04 -15.72
N ASP A 122 1.99 0.92 -16.25
CA ASP A 122 2.36 -0.21 -17.11
C ASP A 122 2.35 -1.53 -16.33
N VAL A 123 2.84 -1.53 -15.09
CA VAL A 123 2.72 -2.68 -14.18
C VAL A 123 1.25 -2.98 -13.85
N ALA A 124 0.46 -1.97 -13.52
CA ALA A 124 -0.95 -2.14 -13.16
C ALA A 124 -1.76 -2.75 -14.33
N ARG A 125 -1.52 -2.30 -15.57
CA ARG A 125 -2.17 -2.84 -16.78
C ARG A 125 -1.80 -4.30 -17.01
N HIS A 126 -0.54 -4.65 -16.84
CA HIS A 126 -0.08 -6.03 -16.97
C HIS A 126 -0.77 -6.95 -15.94
N VAL A 127 -0.80 -6.52 -14.68
CA VAL A 127 -1.47 -7.25 -13.60
C VAL A 127 -2.97 -7.38 -13.84
N ASP A 128 -3.66 -6.34 -14.29
CA ASP A 128 -5.08 -6.38 -14.64
C ASP A 128 -5.38 -7.43 -15.72
N GLY A 129 -4.50 -7.54 -16.73
CA GLY A 129 -4.60 -8.57 -17.77
C GLY A 129 -4.57 -9.99 -17.19
N LEU A 130 -3.68 -10.25 -16.23
CA LEU A 130 -3.55 -11.55 -15.57
C LEU A 130 -4.73 -11.85 -14.64
N LEU A 131 -5.19 -10.86 -13.87
CA LEU A 131 -6.35 -11.01 -12.99
C LEU A 131 -7.61 -11.36 -13.79
N ARG A 132 -7.79 -10.75 -14.98
CA ARG A 132 -8.91 -11.08 -15.89
C ARG A 132 -8.82 -12.52 -16.40
N GLN A 133 -7.64 -12.95 -16.84
CA GLN A 133 -7.44 -14.34 -17.33
C GLN A 133 -7.74 -15.37 -16.24
N ASN A 134 -7.30 -15.13 -15.00
CA ASN A 134 -7.54 -16.04 -13.88
C ASN A 134 -9.01 -16.10 -13.46
N ASN A 135 -9.78 -15.02 -13.64
CA ASN A 135 -11.22 -15.03 -13.38
C ASN A 135 -12.02 -15.75 -14.48
N SER A 136 -11.52 -15.73 -15.73
CA SER A 136 -12.16 -16.40 -16.87
C SER A 136 -11.88 -17.91 -16.94
N ASN A 137 -10.89 -18.39 -16.19
CA ASN A 137 -10.51 -19.80 -16.17
C ASN A 137 -10.41 -20.29 -14.71
N PRO A 138 -11.56 -20.37 -13.99
CA PRO A 138 -11.56 -20.93 -12.65
C PRO A 138 -11.08 -22.37 -12.76
N LYS A 139 -9.93 -22.69 -12.15
CA LYS A 139 -9.41 -24.06 -12.13
C LYS A 139 -10.54 -25.00 -11.70
N SER A 140 -10.95 -25.88 -12.62
CA SER A 140 -11.90 -26.97 -12.45
C SER A 140 -11.36 -28.03 -11.50
#